data_AF-A0A8E5UWG3-F1
#
_entry.id   AF-A0A8E5UWG3-F1
#
_cell.length_a   1.000
_cell.length_b   1.000
_cell.length_c   1.000
_cell.angle_alpha   90.00
_cell.angle_beta   90.00
_cell.angle_gamma   90.00
#
_symmetry.space_group_name_H-M   'P 1'
#
loop_
_entity.id
_entity.type
_entity.pdbx_description
1 polymer ?
#
loop_
_entity_poly.entity_id
_entity_poly.type
_entity_poly.pdbx_seq_one_letter_code
_entity_poly.pdbx_strand_id
1 'polypeptide(L)' 'WMAFRQLASDVDANGNDIADAHLAAYALENNATWLSADRGFARFRRLRWRHPLDGQTHL' A
#
# COMPACT_ATOMS: atom_id res chain seq x y z
N TRP A 1 12.88 -6.58 3.11
CA TRP A 1 12.76 -7.59 1.99
C TRP A 1 11.73 -8.70 2.21
N MET A 2 11.55 -9.26 3.42
CA MET A 2 10.51 -10.30 3.64
C MET A 2 9.09 -9.75 3.41
N ALA A 3 8.81 -8.53 3.92
CA ALA A 3 7.53 -7.86 3.72
C ALA A 3 7.20 -7.67 2.24
N PHE A 4 8.18 -7.25 1.43
CA PHE A 4 8.03 -7.11 -0.02
C PHE A 4 7.64 -8.43 -0.69
N ARG A 5 8.37 -9.52 -0.42
CA ARG A 5 8.04 -10.84 -1.02
C ARG A 5 6.66 -11.33 -0.61
N GLN A 6 6.27 -11.10 0.65
CA GLN A 6 4.94 -11.45 1.13
C GLN A 6 3.86 -10.65 0.41
N LEU A 7 4.02 -9.32 0.31
CA LEU A 7 3.05 -8.45 -0.36
C LEU A 7 2.94 -8.73 -1.86
N ALA A 8 4.07 -8.93 -2.53
CA ALA A 8 4.10 -9.28 -3.94
C ALA A 8 3.39 -10.61 -4.21
N SER A 9 3.57 -11.59 -3.31
CA SER A 9 2.90 -12.89 -3.41
C SER A 9 1.41 -12.82 -3.03
N ASP A 10 1.00 -11.94 -2.12
CA ASP A 10 -0.39 -11.79 -1.66
C ASP A 10 -1.30 -11.22 -2.76
N VAL A 11 -0.74 -10.41 -3.66
CA VAL A 11 -1.49 -9.72 -4.71
C VAL A 11 -1.21 -10.24 -6.12
N ASP A 12 -0.42 -11.31 -6.24
CA ASP A 12 0.10 -11.83 -7.52
C ASP A 12 0.71 -10.71 -8.38
N ALA A 13 1.62 -9.94 -7.76
CA ALA A 13 2.14 -8.71 -8.34
C ALA A 13 2.87 -8.97 -9.66
N ASN A 14 2.45 -8.28 -10.71
CA ASN A 14 3.07 -8.31 -12.03
C ASN A 14 3.22 -6.89 -12.60
N GLY A 15 4.21 -6.68 -13.46
CA GLY A 15 4.45 -5.40 -14.12
C GLY A 15 4.48 -4.22 -13.14
N ASN A 16 3.49 -3.33 -13.25
CA ASN A 16 3.39 -2.10 -12.46
C ASN A 16 3.18 -2.37 -10.95
N ASP A 17 2.62 -3.53 -10.59
CA ASP A 17 2.33 -3.87 -9.20
C ASP A 17 3.60 -4.14 -8.38
N ILE A 18 4.72 -4.45 -9.04
CA ILE A 18 6.01 -4.68 -8.37
C ILE A 18 6.49 -3.40 -7.69
N ALA A 19 6.34 -2.25 -8.36
CA ALA A 19 6.69 -0.96 -7.79
C ALA A 19 5.77 -0.61 -6.61
N ASP A 20 4.47 -0.85 -6.76
CA ASP A 20 3.48 -0.61 -5.69
C ASP A 20 3.75 -1.50 -4.47
N ALA A 21 4.08 -2.79 -4.69
CA ALA A 21 4.43 -3.72 -3.62
C ALA A 21 5.70 -3.29 -2.89
N HIS A 22 6.67 -2.69 -3.58
CA HIS A 22 7.88 -2.15 -2.97
C HIS A 22 7.57 -0.95 -2.06
N LEU A 23 6.75 -0.01 -2.52
CA LEU A 23 6.31 1.13 -1.72
C LEU A 23 5.49 0.69 -0.50
N ALA A 24 4.57 -0.26 -0.70
CA ALA A 24 3.77 -0.86 0.37
C ALA A 24 4.67 -1.53 1.43
N ALA A 25 5.69 -2.27 1.00
CA ALA A 25 6.64 -2.92 1.88
C ALA A 25 7.41 -1.90 2.72
N TYR A 26 7.87 -0.82 2.09
CA TYR A 26 8.60 0.24 2.78
C TYR A 26 7.73 0.91 3.86
N ALA A 27 6.48 1.23 3.54
CA ALA A 27 5.55 1.79 4.52
C ALA A 27 5.30 0.83 5.70
N LEU A 28 5.13 -0.46 5.41
CA LEU A 28 4.96 -1.50 6.43
C LEU A 28 6.19 -1.68 7.33
N GLU A 29 7.39 -1.71 6.76
CA GLU A 29 8.64 -1.84 7.51
C GLU A 29 8.88 -0.63 8.44
N ASN A 30 8.36 0.54 8.07
CA ASN A 30 8.42 1.76 8.89
C ASN A 30 7.18 1.97 9.76
N ASN A 31 6.23 1.03 9.79
CA ASN A 31 4.95 1.14 10.50
C ASN A 31 4.16 2.43 10.16
N ALA A 32 4.35 2.95 8.94
CA ALA A 32 3.77 4.19 8.45
C ALA A 32 2.40 3.96 7.80
N THR A 33 1.61 5.03 7.69
CA THR A 33 0.35 5.02 6.93
C THR A 33 0.60 5.55 5.52
N TRP A 34 0.22 4.78 4.51
CA TRP A 34 0.34 5.17 3.11
C TRP A 34 -0.86 6.04 2.71
N LEU A 35 -0.59 7.30 2.39
CA LEU A 35 -1.60 8.23 1.88
C LEU A 35 -1.45 8.33 0.36
N SER A 36 -2.45 7.85 -0.37
CA SER A 36 -2.47 7.94 -1.83
C SER A 36 -3.90 8.01 -2.34
N ALA A 37 -4.12 8.75 -3.43
CA ALA A 37 -5.41 8.78 -4.13
C ALA A 37 -5.66 7.51 -4.97
N ASP A 38 -4.61 6.70 -5.18
CA ASP A 38 -4.70 5.47 -5.96
C ASP A 38 -5.31 4.33 -5.12
N ARG A 39 -6.45 3.81 -5.60
CA ARG A 39 -7.16 2.68 -4.97
C ARG A 39 -6.49 1.33 -5.20
N GLY A 40 -5.51 1.27 -6.10
CA GLY A 40 -4.67 0.11 -6.32
C GLY A 40 -3.98 -0.34 -5.03
N PHE A 41 -3.70 0.56 -4.09
CA PHE A 41 -3.10 0.18 -2.80
C PHE A 41 -4.08 -0.55 -1.86
N ALA A 42 -5.38 -0.47 -2.09
CA ALA A 42 -6.39 -1.16 -1.27
C ALA A 42 -6.28 -2.69 -1.37
N ARG A 43 -5.62 -3.22 -2.40
CA ARG A 43 -5.39 -4.66 -2.58
C ARG A 43 -4.41 -5.23 -1.55
N PHE A 44 -3.51 -4.41 -1.00
CA PHE A 44 -2.54 -4.83 0.00
C PHE A 44 -3.17 -4.81 1.39
N ARG A 45 -3.78 -5.92 1.82
CA ARG A 45 -4.54 -6.00 3.09
C ARG A 45 -3.74 -5.67 4.34
N ARG A 46 -2.42 -5.87 4.29
CA ARG A 46 -1.50 -5.57 5.40
C ARG A 46 -1.10 -4.11 5.46
N LEU A 47 -1.26 -3.35 4.37
CA LEU A 47 -0.89 -1.96 4.29
C LEU A 47 -1.96 -1.08 4.94
N ARG A 48 -1.54 -0.22 5.88
CA ARG A 48 -2.40 0.86 6.36
C ARG A 48 -2.47 1.95 5.29
N TRP A 49 -3.38 1.78 4.33
CA TRP A 49 -3.63 2.76 3.29
C TRP A 49 -4.84 3.63 3.62
N ARG A 50 -4.75 4.92 3.31
CA ARG A 50 -5.86 5.87 3.40
C ARG A 50 -5.91 6.75 2.16
N HIS A 51 -7.12 7.01 1.69
CA HIS A 51 -7.35 8.00 0.65
C HIS A 51 -7.28 9.42 1.26
N PRO A 52 -6.52 10.37 0.68
CA PRO A 52 -6.33 11.70 1.26
C PRO A 52 -7.61 12.54 1.36
N LEU A 53 -8.64 12.22 0.56
CA LEU A 53 -9.97 12.88 0.65
C LEU A 53 -10.88 12.29 1.73
N ASP A 54 -10.56 11.11 2.29
CA ASP A 54 -11.38 10.44 3.30
C ASP A 54 -11.34 11.17 4.67
N GLY A 55 -10.24 11.89 4.94
CA GLY A 55 -10.09 12.69 6.16
C GLY A 55 -10.57 14.14 6.03
N GLN A 56 -11.07 14.56 4.87
CA GLN A 56 -11.45 15.96 4.60
C GLN A 56 -12.94 16.24 4.86
N THR A 57 -13.56 15.52 5.80
CA THR A 57 -14.87 15.94 6.33
C THR A 57 -14.67 17.19 7.18
N HIS A 58 -14.61 18.34 6.50
CA HIS A 58 -14.69 19.65 7.12
C HIS A 58 -16.17 19.91 7.39
N LEU A 59 -16.57 19.80 8.65
CA LEU A 59 -17.84 20.33 9.17
C LEU A 59 -17.80 21.86 9.22
#